data_AF-A0A936LUU7-F1
#
_entry.id   AF-A0A936LUU7-F1
#
_cell.length_a   1.000
_cell.length_b   1.000
_cell.length_c   1.000
_cell.angle_alpha   90.00
_cell.angle_beta   90.00
_cell.angle_gamma   90.00
#
_symmetry.space_group_name_H-M   'P 1'
#
loop_
_entity.id
_entity.type
_entity.pdbx_description
1 polymer ?
#
loop_
_entity_poly.entity_id
_entity_poly.type
_entity_poly.pdbx_seq_one_letter_code
_entity_poly.pdbx_strand_id
1 'polypeptide(L)'
;MNQSGSRPQEYLRSAVLTASPEQLQLMLYDGAIRFALQGLDALKAADREAAFNALDRAQQIVIELTNGLNRSANPELADQMVALHNFIFRRLVKANVDADLGALEEALRILRHQRETWQLVIERVSALRGGGGAEPAPVAGTTRSSPSRLVAGAVSGPAARDIPTAAQEHESAPGLGLHLEA
;
A
#
# COMPACT_ATOMS: atom_id res chain seq x y z
N MET A 1 48.68 4.60 -5.02
CA MET A 1 47.35 4.25 -5.59
C MET A 1 46.29 4.41 -4.51
N ASN A 2 45.46 5.47 -4.55
CA ASN A 2 44.44 5.75 -3.53
C ASN A 2 43.11 5.06 -3.85
N GLN A 3 42.62 4.23 -2.92
CA GLN A 3 41.37 3.47 -2.98
C GLN A 3 40.20 4.19 -2.28
N SER A 4 39.76 5.35 -2.76
CA SER A 4 38.76 6.16 -2.03
C SER A 4 37.36 6.26 -2.68
N GLY A 5 36.98 5.34 -3.58
CA GLY A 5 35.75 5.48 -4.39
C GLY A 5 34.50 4.67 -3.99
N SER A 6 34.58 3.64 -3.14
CA SER A 6 33.55 2.58 -3.15
C SER A 6 32.54 2.57 -1.98
N ARG A 7 32.71 3.40 -0.95
CA ARG A 7 31.92 3.27 0.30
C ARG A 7 30.40 3.50 0.13
N PRO A 8 29.90 4.56 -0.53
CA PRO A 8 28.45 4.79 -0.63
C PRO A 8 27.71 3.70 -1.42
N GLN A 9 28.37 3.11 -2.42
CA GLN A 9 27.76 2.05 -3.24
C GLN A 9 27.63 0.74 -2.48
N GLU A 10 28.59 0.40 -1.62
CA GLU A 10 28.52 -0.79 -0.76
C GLU A 10 27.38 -0.69 0.27
N TYR A 11 27.14 0.48 0.87
CA TYR A 11 26.01 0.70 1.77
C TYR A 11 24.66 0.57 1.06
N LEU A 12 24.50 1.21 -0.11
CA LEU A 12 23.26 1.12 -0.89
C LEU A 12 22.98 -0.33 -1.33
N ARG A 13 24.02 -1.04 -1.79
CA ARG A 13 23.89 -2.44 -2.17
C ARG A 13 23.45 -3.31 -0.99
N SER A 14 24.07 -3.11 0.18
CA SER A 14 23.72 -3.86 1.38
C SER A 14 22.27 -3.57 1.81
N ALA A 15 21.86 -2.30 1.78
CA ALA A 15 20.50 -1.88 2.09
C ALA A 15 19.46 -2.52 1.16
N VAL A 16 19.73 -2.58 -0.16
CA VAL A 16 18.85 -3.24 -1.13
C VAL A 16 18.75 -4.74 -0.86
N LEU A 17 19.86 -5.42 -0.60
CA LEU A 17 19.89 -6.88 -0.42
C LEU A 17 19.18 -7.35 0.85
N THR A 18 19.08 -6.49 1.87
CA THR A 18 18.42 -6.81 3.15
C THR A 18 17.03 -6.18 3.29
N ALA A 19 16.59 -5.38 2.32
CA ALA A 19 15.30 -4.70 2.39
C ALA A 19 14.14 -5.67 2.22
N SER A 20 13.06 -5.46 2.97
CA SER A 20 11.79 -6.14 2.73
C SER A 20 11.13 -5.64 1.42
N PRO A 21 10.18 -6.40 0.83
CA PRO A 21 9.50 -5.97 -0.40
C PRO A 21 8.88 -4.57 -0.29
N GLU A 22 8.22 -4.27 0.83
CA GLU A 22 7.64 -2.95 1.08
C GLU A 22 8.70 -1.83 1.22
N GLN A 23 9.89 -2.14 1.73
CA GLN A 23 11.02 -1.21 1.79
C GLN A 23 11.62 -0.96 0.40
N LEU A 24 11.77 -1.99 -0.43
CA LEU A 24 12.23 -1.84 -1.82
C LEU A 24 11.28 -0.94 -2.62
N GLN A 25 9.97 -1.10 -2.43
CA GLN A 25 8.97 -0.24 -3.05
C GLN A 25 9.14 1.23 -2.62
N LEU A 26 9.35 1.47 -1.31
CA LEU A 26 9.61 2.81 -0.79
C LEU A 26 10.89 3.43 -1.39
N MET A 27 11.96 2.63 -1.51
CA MET A 27 13.23 3.06 -2.11
C MET A 27 13.08 3.46 -3.59
N LEU A 28 12.21 2.79 -4.34
CA LEU A 28 11.88 3.18 -5.71
C LEU A 28 11.20 4.55 -5.74
N TYR A 29 10.20 4.80 -4.89
CA TYR A 29 9.58 6.13 -4.79
C TYR A 29 10.59 7.21 -4.37
N ASP A 30 11.47 6.93 -3.40
CA ASP A 30 12.56 7.83 -3.02
C ASP A 30 13.47 8.15 -4.22
N GLY A 31 13.85 7.14 -4.99
CA GLY A 31 14.66 7.29 -6.20
C GLY A 31 13.97 8.14 -7.27
N ALA A 32 12.70 7.86 -7.57
CA ALA A 32 11.91 8.61 -8.54
C ALA A 32 11.78 10.09 -8.14
N ILE A 33 11.47 10.38 -6.87
CA ILE A 33 11.37 11.75 -6.35
C ILE A 33 12.71 12.46 -6.45
N ARG A 34 13.82 11.80 -6.06
CA ARG A 34 15.16 12.39 -6.13
C ARG A 34 15.52 12.78 -7.56
N PHE A 35 15.30 11.89 -8.53
CA PHE A 35 15.58 12.19 -9.93
C PHE A 35 14.63 13.24 -10.52
N ALA A 36 13.35 13.23 -10.14
CA ALA A 36 12.41 14.27 -10.57
C ALA A 36 12.78 15.66 -10.01
N LEU A 37 13.27 15.75 -8.77
CA LEU A 37 13.79 17.01 -8.20
C LEU A 37 15.06 17.47 -8.92
N GLN A 38 15.99 16.56 -9.24
CA GLN A 38 17.17 16.89 -10.04
C GLN A 38 16.77 17.42 -11.43
N GLY A 39 15.77 16.81 -12.06
CA GLY A 39 15.20 17.31 -13.31
C GLY A 39 14.57 18.69 -13.17
N LEU A 40 13.89 18.96 -12.06
CA LEU A 40 13.26 20.26 -11.79
C LEU A 40 14.31 21.36 -11.67
N ASP A 41 15.37 21.11 -10.91
CA ASP A 41 16.47 22.06 -10.72
C ASP A 41 17.21 22.33 -12.04
N ALA A 42 17.45 21.28 -12.84
CA ALA A 42 18.07 21.39 -14.16
C ALA A 42 17.20 22.19 -15.15
N LEU A 43 15.89 21.93 -15.20
CA LEU A 43 14.97 22.71 -16.04
C LEU A 43 14.94 24.19 -15.63
N LYS A 44 14.95 24.49 -14.33
CA LYS A 44 15.04 25.87 -13.81
C LYS A 44 16.35 26.56 -14.19
N ALA A 45 17.45 25.80 -14.26
CA ALA A 45 18.75 26.27 -14.72
C ALA A 45 18.88 26.31 -16.26
N ALA A 46 17.83 25.95 -17.00
CA ALA A 46 17.82 25.77 -18.45
C ALA A 46 18.84 24.75 -18.98
N ASP A 47 19.31 23.83 -18.13
CA ASP A 47 20.18 22.71 -18.52
C ASP A 47 19.31 21.54 -19.01
N ARG A 48 19.05 21.53 -20.31
CA ARG A 48 18.18 20.52 -20.95
C ARG A 48 18.77 19.12 -20.94
N GLU A 49 20.09 18.98 -21.01
CA GLU A 49 20.76 17.67 -21.02
C GLU A 49 20.69 17.03 -19.63
N ALA A 50 21.03 17.80 -18.58
CA ALA A 50 20.90 17.31 -17.21
C ALA A 50 19.44 16.99 -16.86
N ALA A 51 18.49 17.82 -17.31
CA ALA A 51 17.07 17.57 -17.14
C ALA A 51 16.64 16.25 -17.80
N PHE A 52 17.03 16.02 -19.05
CA PHE A 52 16.73 14.79 -19.77
C PHE A 52 17.26 13.56 -19.03
N ASN A 53 18.54 13.57 -18.67
CA ASN A 53 19.17 12.44 -17.98
C ASN A 53 18.55 12.14 -16.62
N ALA A 54 18.10 13.16 -15.89
CA ALA A 54 17.42 12.98 -14.62
C ALA A 54 15.99 12.46 -14.80
N LEU A 55 15.21 13.09 -15.68
CA LEU A 55 13.81 12.73 -15.90
C LEU A 55 13.64 11.37 -16.57
N ASP A 56 14.56 10.96 -17.44
CA ASP A 56 14.58 9.60 -18.02
C ASP A 56 14.75 8.53 -16.93
N ARG A 57 15.66 8.75 -15.96
CA ARG A 57 15.81 7.84 -14.83
C ARG A 57 14.57 7.78 -13.94
N ALA A 58 13.91 8.92 -13.71
CA ALA A 58 12.64 8.93 -12.97
C ALA A 58 11.55 8.14 -13.72
N GLN A 59 11.47 8.28 -15.03
CA GLN A 59 10.54 7.53 -15.90
C GLN A 59 10.79 6.02 -15.84
N GLN A 60 12.05 5.59 -15.94
CA GLN A 60 12.42 4.17 -15.84
C GLN A 60 11.98 3.57 -14.49
N ILE A 61 12.16 4.30 -13.39
CA ILE A 61 11.70 3.83 -12.07
C ILE A 61 10.17 3.70 -12.02
N VAL A 62 9.42 4.63 -12.62
CA VAL A 62 7.95 4.54 -12.67
C VAL A 62 7.47 3.34 -13.50
N ILE A 63 8.19 3.01 -14.58
CA ILE A 63 7.96 1.78 -15.34
C ILE A 63 8.19 0.55 -14.44
N GLU A 64 9.30 0.49 -13.71
CA GLU A 64 9.58 -0.64 -12.83
C GLU A 64 8.58 -0.77 -11.67
N LEU A 65 8.09 0.35 -11.12
CA LEU A 65 7.00 0.35 -10.15
C LEU A 65 5.73 -0.30 -10.71
N THR A 66 5.47 -0.12 -12.01
CA THR A 66 4.32 -0.72 -12.71
C THR A 66 4.56 -2.21 -12.95
N ASN A 67 5.77 -2.59 -13.38
CA ASN A 67 6.15 -3.98 -13.64
C ASN A 67 6.12 -4.84 -12.36
N GLY A 68 6.36 -4.24 -11.20
CA GLY A 68 6.31 -4.92 -9.90
C GLY A 68 4.90 -5.22 -9.37
N LEU A 69 3.83 -4.81 -10.05
CA LEU A 69 2.46 -5.01 -9.57
C LEU A 69 2.02 -6.47 -9.71
N ASN A 70 1.56 -7.06 -8.60
CA ASN A 70 0.96 -8.39 -8.58
C ASN A 70 -0.55 -8.34 -8.86
N ARG A 71 -0.93 -8.43 -10.14
CA ARG A 71 -2.33 -8.43 -10.56
C ARG A 71 -3.14 -9.61 -10.02
N SER A 72 -2.51 -10.75 -9.76
CA SER A 72 -3.21 -11.94 -9.25
C SER A 72 -3.72 -11.79 -7.82
N ALA A 73 -3.14 -10.90 -7.02
CA ALA A 73 -3.55 -10.67 -5.63
C ALA A 73 -4.82 -9.81 -5.53
N ASN A 74 -4.93 -8.77 -6.37
CA ASN A 74 -6.09 -7.88 -6.46
C ASN A 74 -6.09 -7.18 -7.83
N PRO A 75 -6.87 -7.66 -8.80
CA PRO A 75 -6.87 -7.10 -10.16
C PRO A 75 -7.32 -5.64 -10.20
N GLU A 76 -8.38 -5.29 -9.47
CA GLU A 76 -8.97 -3.96 -9.48
C GLU A 76 -8.00 -2.90 -8.95
N LEU A 77 -7.31 -3.20 -7.84
CA LEU A 77 -6.28 -2.32 -7.28
C LEU A 77 -5.07 -2.22 -8.20
N ALA A 78 -4.63 -3.34 -8.79
CA ALA A 78 -3.51 -3.34 -9.72
C ALA A 78 -3.80 -2.42 -10.93
N ASP A 79 -5.01 -2.47 -11.48
CA ASP A 79 -5.40 -1.62 -12.61
C ASP A 79 -5.46 -0.13 -12.25
N GLN A 80 -5.94 0.20 -11.04
CA GLN A 80 -5.89 1.57 -10.52
C GLN A 80 -4.45 2.07 -10.36
N MET A 81 -3.56 1.21 -9.86
CA MET A 81 -2.14 1.54 -9.71
C MET A 81 -1.45 1.74 -11.06
N VAL A 82 -1.72 0.87 -12.04
CA VAL A 82 -1.23 1.04 -13.43
C VAL A 82 -1.68 2.37 -14.01
N ALA A 83 -2.96 2.74 -13.84
CA ALA A 83 -3.49 4.01 -14.34
C ALA A 83 -2.79 5.22 -13.70
N LEU A 84 -2.53 5.16 -12.39
CA LEU A 84 -1.80 6.19 -11.66
C LEU A 84 -0.34 6.31 -12.13
N HIS A 85 0.37 5.19 -12.23
CA HIS A 85 1.76 5.18 -12.71
C HIS A 85 1.88 5.69 -14.14
N ASN A 86 0.96 5.30 -15.03
CA ASN A 86 0.89 5.84 -16.39
C ASN A 86 0.64 7.35 -16.42
N PHE A 87 -0.20 7.87 -15.52
CA PHE A 87 -0.38 9.31 -15.38
C PHE A 87 0.93 10.00 -14.99
N ILE A 88 1.60 9.54 -13.93
CA ILE A 88 2.90 10.08 -13.50
C ILE A 88 3.91 10.06 -14.64
N PHE A 89 4.05 8.92 -15.33
CA PHE A 89 4.96 8.76 -16.46
C PHE A 89 4.71 9.80 -17.55
N ARG A 90 3.45 10.00 -17.98
CA ARG A 90 3.10 11.01 -18.99
C ARG A 90 3.44 12.43 -18.55
N ARG A 91 3.29 12.76 -17.26
CA ARG A 91 3.65 14.07 -16.74
C ARG A 91 5.17 14.28 -16.74
N LEU A 92 5.96 13.26 -16.38
CA LEU A 92 7.42 13.29 -16.49
C LEU A 92 7.89 13.44 -17.94
N VAL A 93 7.29 12.71 -18.89
CA VAL A 93 7.57 12.85 -20.33
C VAL A 93 7.25 14.27 -20.80
N LYS A 94 6.09 14.81 -20.44
CA LYS A 94 5.69 16.17 -20.82
C LYS A 94 6.69 17.20 -20.28
N ALA A 95 7.08 17.08 -19.01
CA ALA A 95 8.11 17.94 -18.43
C ALA A 95 9.45 17.85 -19.18
N ASN A 96 9.87 16.64 -19.55
CA ASN A 96 11.12 16.41 -20.25
C ASN A 96 11.13 17.04 -21.65
N VAL A 97 10.11 16.73 -22.46
CA VAL A 97 10.01 17.21 -23.85
C VAL A 97 9.73 18.71 -23.89
N ASP A 98 8.74 19.19 -23.14
CA ASP A 98 8.23 20.57 -23.28
C ASP A 98 8.89 21.57 -22.32
N ALA A 99 9.76 21.13 -21.39
CA ALA A 99 10.17 21.93 -20.20
C ALA A 99 8.98 22.40 -19.35
N ASP A 100 7.90 21.62 -19.32
CA ASP A 100 6.72 21.94 -18.50
C ASP A 100 7.01 21.68 -17.01
N LEU A 101 7.39 22.74 -16.28
CA LEU A 101 7.62 22.69 -14.84
C LEU A 101 6.36 22.30 -14.06
N GLY A 102 5.18 22.74 -14.51
CA GLY A 102 3.91 22.42 -13.86
C GLY A 102 3.58 20.92 -13.96
N ALA A 103 3.89 20.30 -15.10
CA ALA A 103 3.78 18.85 -15.24
C ALA A 103 4.73 18.10 -14.30
N LEU A 104 5.96 18.58 -14.14
CA LEU A 104 6.91 17.96 -13.23
C LEU A 104 6.51 18.11 -11.76
N GLU A 105 6.03 19.29 -11.36
CA GLU A 105 5.53 19.54 -10.01
C GLU A 105 4.32 18.67 -9.67
N GLU A 106 3.42 18.46 -10.62
CA GLU A 106 2.29 17.56 -10.45
C GLU A 106 2.73 16.09 -10.28
N ALA A 107 3.69 15.63 -11.09
CA ALA A 107 4.26 14.30 -10.94
C ALA A 107 4.91 14.12 -9.56
N LEU A 108 5.70 15.11 -9.12
CA LEU A 108 6.33 15.13 -7.80
C LEU A 108 5.33 15.07 -6.66
N ARG A 109 4.23 15.82 -6.76
CA ARG A 109 3.15 15.80 -5.74
C ARG A 109 2.58 14.40 -5.57
N ILE A 110 2.28 13.72 -6.67
CA ILE A 110 1.72 12.37 -6.64
C ILE A 110 2.74 11.36 -6.10
N LEU A 111 3.99 11.44 -6.57
CA LEU A 111 5.06 10.56 -6.09
C LEU A 111 5.26 10.70 -4.57
N ARG A 112 5.23 11.92 -4.03
CA ARG A 112 5.33 12.17 -2.58
C ARG A 112 4.17 11.55 -1.82
N HIS A 113 2.95 11.71 -2.32
CA HIS A 113 1.77 11.10 -1.69
C HIS A 113 1.86 9.56 -1.68
N GLN A 114 2.34 8.95 -2.75
CA GLN A 114 2.56 7.50 -2.78
C GLN A 114 3.66 7.06 -1.83
N ARG A 115 4.75 7.82 -1.74
CA ARG A 115 5.81 7.57 -0.76
C ARG A 115 5.25 7.57 0.66
N GLU A 116 4.48 8.60 1.03
CA GLU A 116 3.82 8.70 2.35
C GLU A 116 2.88 7.51 2.60
N THR A 117 2.09 7.14 1.59
CA THR A 117 1.19 5.97 1.66
C THR A 117 1.98 4.69 1.94
N TRP A 118 3.12 4.47 1.28
CA TRP A 118 3.95 3.28 1.52
C TRP A 118 4.64 3.29 2.87
N GLN A 119 4.97 4.44 3.43
CA GLN A 119 5.43 4.53 4.83
C GLN A 119 4.35 4.02 5.79
N LEU A 120 3.09 4.43 5.60
CA LEU A 120 1.96 3.94 6.40
C LEU A 120 1.74 2.42 6.23
N VAL A 121 1.90 1.89 5.02
CA VAL A 121 1.84 0.44 4.76
C VAL A 121 2.91 -0.30 5.53
N ILE A 122 4.16 0.18 5.50
CA ILE A 122 5.28 -0.43 6.25
C ILE A 122 4.98 -0.45 7.74
N GLU A 123 4.52 0.66 8.31
CA GLU A 123 4.14 0.76 9.72
C GLU A 123 3.03 -0.25 10.06
N ARG A 124 2.00 -0.34 9.21
CA ARG A 124 0.88 -1.24 9.45
C ARG A 124 1.29 -2.71 9.35
N VAL A 125 2.08 -3.06 8.34
CA VAL A 125 2.61 -4.43 8.15
C VAL A 125 3.53 -4.81 9.31
N SER A 126 4.38 -3.90 9.76
CA SER A 126 5.24 -4.10 10.94
C SER A 126 4.41 -4.35 12.20
N ALA A 127 3.37 -3.54 12.45
CA ALA A 127 2.46 -3.73 13.59
C ALA A 127 1.72 -5.07 13.56
N LEU A 128 1.24 -5.50 12.38
CA LEU A 128 0.58 -6.80 12.22
C LEU A 128 1.54 -7.97 12.44
N ARG A 129 2.80 -7.85 11.98
CA ARG A 129 3.85 -8.87 12.21
C ARG A 129 4.30 -8.92 13.67
N GLY A 130 4.37 -7.76 14.35
CA GLY A 130 4.76 -7.65 15.76
C GLY A 130 3.66 -8.03 16.76
N GLY A 131 2.38 -8.01 16.36
CA GLY A 131 1.23 -8.34 17.22
C GLY A 131 0.85 -9.82 17.28
N GLY A 132 1.48 -10.70 16.49
CA GLY A 132 1.11 -12.11 16.37
C GLY A 132 1.85 -13.09 17.30
N GLY A 133 2.54 -12.61 18.35
CA GLY A 133 3.48 -13.44 19.14
C GLY A 133 3.34 -13.39 20.66
N ALA A 134 2.25 -12.86 21.22
CA ALA A 134 2.04 -12.86 22.67
C ALA A 134 0.68 -13.45 23.02
N GLU A 135 0.58 -14.78 22.95
CA GLU A 135 -0.41 -15.50 23.76
C GLU A 135 -0.01 -15.32 25.24
N PRO A 136 -0.86 -14.74 26.10
CA PRO A 136 -0.54 -14.65 27.51
C PRO A 136 -0.56 -16.07 28.08
N ALA A 137 0.61 -16.58 28.46
CA ALA A 137 0.76 -17.85 29.16
C ALA A 137 -0.24 -17.94 30.34
N PRO A 138 -0.87 -19.10 30.57
CA PRO A 138 -1.83 -19.24 31.66
C PRO A 138 -1.07 -19.09 32.96
N VAL A 139 -1.39 -18.06 33.74
CA VAL A 139 -0.78 -17.87 35.07
C VAL A 139 -1.24 -19.04 35.93
N ALA A 140 -0.30 -19.92 36.28
CA ALA A 140 -0.54 -21.05 37.15
C ALA A 140 -1.08 -20.55 38.48
N GLY A 141 -2.29 -20.99 38.83
CA GLY A 141 -2.91 -20.73 40.11
C GLY A 141 -2.04 -21.25 41.25
N THR A 142 -1.52 -20.32 42.06
CA THR A 142 -1.02 -20.63 43.39
C THR A 142 -2.19 -20.58 44.36
N THR A 143 -2.49 -21.75 44.91
CA THR A 143 -3.36 -22.07 46.03
C THR A 143 -3.17 -21.12 47.22
N ARG A 144 -4.29 -20.66 47.80
CA ARG A 144 -4.39 -20.54 49.27
C ARG A 144 -5.82 -20.85 49.74
N SER A 145 -5.90 -21.88 50.58
CA SER A 145 -7.06 -22.34 51.35
C SER A 145 -7.77 -21.24 52.14
N SER A 146 -9.10 -21.36 52.26
CA SER A 146 -9.71 -21.87 53.51
C SER A 146 -11.23 -22.09 53.40
N PRO A 147 -11.81 -23.01 54.21
CA PRO A 147 -13.16 -23.53 54.02
C PRO A 147 -14.19 -22.88 54.95
N SER A 148 -15.46 -22.84 54.53
CA SER A 148 -16.60 -22.98 55.46
C SER A 148 -17.91 -23.36 54.76
N ARG A 149 -18.40 -24.50 55.27
CA ARG A 149 -19.65 -25.25 55.12
C ARG A 149 -20.97 -24.53 54.75
N LEU A 150 -21.68 -25.21 53.85
CA LEU A 150 -23.07 -25.74 53.95
C LEU A 150 -24.23 -24.76 54.22
N VAL A 151 -25.10 -24.62 53.21
CA VAL A 151 -26.53 -24.91 53.40
C VAL A 151 -27.15 -25.40 52.10
N ALA A 152 -27.91 -26.49 52.22
CA ALA A 152 -28.74 -27.08 51.18
C ALA A 152 -30.13 -26.43 51.20
N GLY A 153 -30.83 -26.45 50.06
CA GLY A 153 -32.28 -26.46 50.07
C GLY A 153 -32.99 -25.68 48.97
N ALA A 154 -33.52 -26.45 48.01
CA ALA A 154 -34.81 -26.27 47.34
C ALA A 154 -34.94 -25.17 46.26
N VAL A 155 -35.80 -25.28 45.26
CA VAL A 155 -36.46 -26.35 44.49
C VAL A 155 -37.26 -25.61 43.38
N SER A 156 -37.42 -26.24 42.22
CA SER A 156 -38.52 -26.09 41.23
C SER A 156 -38.80 -24.77 40.49
N GLY A 157 -38.96 -24.91 39.16
CA GLY A 157 -39.84 -24.08 38.34
C GLY A 157 -39.45 -23.98 36.85
N PRO A 158 -40.16 -24.63 35.90
CA PRO A 158 -39.73 -24.78 34.50
C PRO A 158 -40.51 -23.92 33.48
N ALA A 159 -40.12 -24.08 32.20
CA ALA A 159 -40.80 -23.74 30.92
C ALA A 159 -40.40 -22.39 30.29
N ALA A 160 -39.66 -22.32 29.18
CA ALA A 160 -39.90 -22.81 27.79
C ALA A 160 -40.87 -21.94 26.98
N ARG A 161 -40.48 -21.74 25.69
CA ARG A 161 -41.28 -21.32 24.52
C ARG A 161 -41.47 -19.80 24.31
N ASP A 162 -41.44 -19.21 23.11
CA ASP A 162 -41.40 -19.69 21.72
C ASP A 162 -40.77 -18.62 20.80
N ILE A 163 -40.16 -19.07 19.70
CA ILE A 163 -39.87 -18.30 18.49
C ILE A 163 -41.04 -18.53 17.52
N PRO A 164 -41.52 -17.51 16.78
CA PRO A 164 -42.17 -17.76 15.50
C PRO A 164 -41.36 -17.20 14.33
N THR A 165 -40.99 -18.14 13.47
CA THR A 165 -40.68 -18.03 12.04
C THR A 165 -41.94 -17.69 11.23
N ALA A 166 -41.82 -16.79 10.25
CA ALA A 166 -42.64 -16.73 9.03
C ALA A 166 -41.87 -15.90 7.97
N ALA A 167 -41.37 -16.52 6.90
CA ALA A 167 -42.03 -16.73 5.60
C ALA A 167 -41.99 -15.45 4.74
N GLN A 168 -41.07 -15.37 3.76
CA GLN A 168 -41.20 -15.80 2.35
C GLN A 168 -42.08 -14.89 1.48
N GLU A 169 -41.40 -14.35 0.46
CA GLU A 169 -41.83 -14.22 -0.95
C GLU A 169 -43.01 -13.30 -1.29
N HIS A 170 -42.73 -12.25 -2.10
CA HIS A 170 -43.40 -12.15 -3.39
C HIS A 170 -42.61 -11.30 -4.39
N GLU A 171 -42.10 -12.02 -5.38
CA GLU A 171 -41.73 -11.61 -6.73
C GLU A 171 -42.86 -10.83 -7.42
N SER A 172 -42.52 -9.76 -8.15
CA SER A 172 -43.27 -9.27 -9.32
C SER A 172 -42.46 -8.21 -10.09
N ALA A 173 -41.79 -8.66 -11.16
CA ALA A 173 -41.58 -7.87 -12.37
C ALA A 173 -41.83 -8.85 -13.54
N PRO A 174 -42.64 -8.48 -14.54
CA PRO A 174 -41.98 -8.19 -15.82
C PRO A 174 -42.73 -7.16 -16.69
N GLY A 175 -42.01 -6.63 -17.69
CA GLY A 175 -42.62 -6.14 -18.92
C GLY A 175 -42.25 -4.71 -19.29
N LEU A 176 -41.37 -4.57 -20.29
CA LEU A 176 -41.73 -3.98 -21.58
C LEU A 176 -40.50 -4.06 -22.49
N GLY A 177 -40.57 -4.98 -23.45
CA GLY A 177 -39.71 -4.94 -24.62
C GLY A 177 -40.20 -3.86 -25.58
N LEU A 178 -39.28 -3.22 -26.27
CA LEU A 178 -39.51 -2.64 -27.58
C LEU A 178 -38.30 -2.94 -28.46
N HIS A 179 -38.51 -3.90 -29.36
CA HIS A 179 -37.85 -3.98 -30.65
C HIS A 179 -38.16 -2.72 -31.47
N LEU A 180 -37.16 -2.19 -32.20
CA LEU A 180 -37.32 -1.87 -33.62
C LEU A 180 -35.95 -1.68 -34.30
N GLU A 181 -35.65 -2.54 -35.27
CA GLU A 181 -34.70 -2.26 -36.36
C GLU A 181 -35.42 -1.51 -37.48
N ALA A 182 -34.73 -0.55 -38.09
CA ALA A 182 -34.61 -0.28 -39.54
C ALA A 182 -33.91 1.08 -39.76
#